data_AF-A0A1Q7BHK7-F1
#
_entry.id   AF-A0A1Q7BHK7-F1
#
_cell.length_a   1.000
_cell.length_b   1.000
_cell.length_c   1.000
_cell.angle_alpha   90.00
_cell.angle_beta   90.00
_cell.angle_gamma   90.00
#
_symmetry.space_group_name_H-M   'P 1'
#
loop_
_entity.id
_entity.type
_entity.pdbx_description
1 polymer ?
#
loop_
_entity_poly.entity_id
_entity_poly.type
_entity_poly.pdbx_seq_one_letter_code
_entity_poly.pdbx_strand_id
1 'polypeptide(L)' 'MIQRGTWNEPPIFELIRSRGAIEPDEMARVFNLGIGLVLIVAPEQGQETIRRAQDCGDRAFQIGIVEKGERAVRYA' A
#
# COMPACT_ATOMS: atom_id res chain seq x y z
N MET A 1 10.06 1.44 -4.48
CA MET A 1 9.84 0.21 -3.71
C MET A 1 8.69 0.36 -2.70
N ILE A 2 7.78 -0.62 -2.62
CA ILE A 2 6.72 -0.71 -1.61
C ILE A 2 7.20 -1.62 -0.48
N GLN A 3 7.03 -1.18 0.77
CA GLN A 3 7.40 -1.94 1.97
C GLN A 3 6.18 -2.69 2.50
N ARG A 4 6.22 -4.02 2.45
CA ARG A 4 5.14 -4.85 3.00
C ARG A 4 5.08 -4.73 4.52
N GLY A 5 3.89 -4.90 5.10
CA GLY A 5 3.67 -4.83 6.55
C GLY A 5 3.62 -3.42 7.14
N THR A 6 3.74 -2.36 6.32
CA THR A 6 3.58 -0.97 6.77
C THR A 6 2.11 -0.59 7.03
N TRP A 7 1.16 -1.39 6.54
CA TRP A 7 -0.25 -1.32 6.90
C TRP A 7 -0.79 -2.72 7.18
N ASN A 8 -1.91 -2.77 7.90
CA ASN A 8 -2.64 -4.01 8.14
C ASN A 8 -3.55 -4.31 6.96
N GLU A 9 -3.23 -5.35 6.19
CA GLU A 9 -4.10 -5.89 5.15
C GLU A 9 -5.45 -6.33 5.78
N PRO A 10 -6.59 -5.90 5.22
CA PRO A 10 -7.90 -6.34 5.72
C PRO A 10 -8.05 -7.88 5.68
N PRO A 11 -8.57 -8.53 6.75
CA PRO A 11 -8.64 -10.00 6.85
C PRO A 11 -9.40 -10.71 5.71
N ILE A 12 -10.27 -9.99 4.99
CA ILE A 12 -11.00 -10.53 3.85
C ILE A 12 -10.05 -11.02 2.74
N PHE A 13 -8.88 -10.41 2.56
CA PHE A 13 -7.94 -10.80 1.52
C PHE A 13 -7.26 -12.13 1.82
N GLU A 14 -7.04 -12.46 3.09
CA GLU A 14 -6.58 -13.79 3.51
C GLU A 14 -7.64 -14.87 3.21
N LEU A 15 -8.92 -14.56 3.45
CA LEU A 15 -10.02 -15.45 3.09
C LEU A 15 -10.11 -15.66 1.57
N ILE A 16 -10.01 -14.60 0.78
CA ILE A 16 -10.03 -14.67 -0.69
C ILE A 16 -8.85 -15.51 -1.18
N ARG A 17 -7.64 -15.22 -0.70
CA ARG A 17 -6.40 -15.92 -1.08
C ARG A 17 -6.49 -17.42 -0.79
N SER A 18 -6.93 -17.79 0.42
CA SER A 18 -7.04 -19.19 0.84
C SER A 18 -8.13 -19.95 0.08
N ARG A 19 -9.27 -19.33 -0.20
CA ARG A 19 -10.38 -19.98 -0.91
C ARG A 19 -10.17 -20.08 -2.42
N GLY A 20 -9.49 -19.10 -3.01
CA GLY A 20 -9.21 -19.08 -4.45
C GLY A 20 -7.89 -19.72 -4.86
N ALA A 21 -7.05 -20.13 -3.90
CA ALA A 21 -5.67 -20.58 -4.15
C ALA A 21 -4.87 -19.59 -5.02
N ILE A 22 -5.02 -18.29 -4.72
CA ILE A 22 -4.44 -17.20 -5.50
C ILE A 22 -3.03 -16.88 -4.99
N GLU A 23 -2.05 -16.80 -5.89
CA GLU A 23 -0.68 -16.42 -5.54
C GLU A 23 -0.61 -14.97 -5.01
N PRO A 24 0.28 -14.66 -4.04
CA PRO A 24 0.37 -13.31 -3.45
C PRO A 24 0.59 -12.18 -4.46
N ASP A 25 1.36 -12.43 -5.52
CA ASP A 25 1.61 -11.44 -6.56
C ASP A 25 0.37 -11.17 -7.43
N GLU A 26 -0.48 -12.19 -7.62
CA GLU A 26 -1.76 -12.03 -8.32
C GLU A 26 -2.76 -11.28 -7.44
N MET A 27 -2.77 -11.56 -6.14
CA MET A 27 -3.58 -10.80 -5.17
C MET A 27 -3.28 -9.29 -5.25
N ALA A 28 -2.00 -8.91 -5.33
CA ALA A 28 -1.58 -7.51 -5.41
C ALA A 28 -1.84 -6.86 -6.79
N ARG A 29 -1.98 -7.65 -7.85
CA ARG A 29 -2.35 -7.16 -9.20
C ARG A 29 -3.85 -6.89 -9.33
N VAL A 30 -4.68 -7.71 -8.69
CA VAL A 30 -6.14 -7.68 -8.84
C VAL A 30 -6.82 -6.85 -7.75
N PHE A 31 -6.32 -6.92 -6.53
CA PHE A 31 -6.92 -6.27 -5.37
C PHE A 31 -6.06 -5.14 -4.82
N ASN A 32 -6.71 -4.19 -4.16
CA ASN A 32 -6.03 -3.06 -3.54
C ASN A 32 -5.30 -3.40 -2.22
N LEU A 33 -5.54 -4.59 -1.66
CA LEU A 33 -4.99 -5.08 -0.38
C LEU A 33 -5.15 -4.09 0.79
N GLY A 34 -6.18 -3.24 0.75
CA GLY A 34 -6.47 -2.24 1.77
C GLY A 34 -5.97 -0.82 1.48
N ILE A 35 -5.28 -0.58 0.35
CA ILE A 35 -4.82 0.75 -0.07
C ILE A 35 -5.69 1.29 -1.19
N GLY A 36 -6.66 2.15 -0.85
CA GLY A 36 -7.59 2.73 -1.83
C GLY A 36 -7.04 3.92 -2.62
N LEU A 37 -6.03 4.61 -2.08
CA LEU A 37 -5.43 5.80 -2.67
C LEU A 37 -3.93 5.84 -2.34
N VAL A 38 -3.13 6.29 -3.32
CA VAL A 38 -1.69 6.53 -3.15
C VAL A 38 -1.39 7.99 -3.49
N LEU A 39 -0.70 8.67 -2.58
CA LEU A 39 -0.18 10.02 -2.79
C LEU A 39 1.34 9.96 -2.92
N ILE A 40 1.88 10.63 -3.94
CA ILE A 40 3.33 10.79 -4.13
C ILE A 40 3.66 12.23 -3.76
N VAL A 41 4.47 12.39 -2.72
CA VAL A 41 4.87 13.69 -2.16
C VAL A 41 6.37 13.77 -1.99
N ALA A 42 6.89 14.98 -1.80
CA ALA A 42 8.29 15.17 -1.44
C ALA A 42 8.59 14.50 -0.08
N PRO A 43 9.79 13.96 0.15
CA PRO A 43 10.13 13.25 1.39
C PRO A 43 9.86 14.08 2.66
N GLU A 44 10.10 15.39 2.57
CA GLU A 44 9.93 16.33 3.69
C GLU A 44 8.45 16.57 4.03
N GLN A 45 7.54 16.25 3.12
CA GLN A 45 6.09 16.42 3.28
C GLN A 45 5.38 15.13 3.72
N GLY A 46 6.07 13.99 3.75
CA GLY A 46 5.44 12.68 3.98
C GLY A 46 4.68 12.60 5.30
N GLN A 47 5.35 12.95 6.41
CA GLN A 47 4.74 12.87 7.75
C GLN A 47 3.61 13.87 7.94
N GLU A 48 3.74 15.09 7.41
CA GLU A 48 2.68 16.09 7.47
C GLU A 48 1.46 15.68 6.63
N THR A 49 1.67 15.06 5.47
CA THR A 49 0.60 14.53 4.63
C THR A 49 -0.18 13.43 5.35
N ILE A 50 0.52 12.50 6.01
CA ILE A 50 -0.09 11.44 6.82
C ILE A 50 -0.93 12.04 7.95
N ARG A 51 -0.37 13.02 8.69
CA ARG A 51 -1.09 13.71 9.77
C ARG A 51 -2.38 14.36 9.27
N ARG A 52 -2.32 15.10 8.17
CA ARG A 52 -3.51 15.74 7.59
C ARG A 52 -4.58 14.77 7.16
N ALA A 53 -4.21 13.64 6.56
CA ALA A 53 -5.16 12.59 6.22
C ALA A 53 -5.84 12.04 7.49
N GLN A 54 -5.08 11.82 8.56
CA GLN A 54 -5.61 11.39 9.86
C GLN A 54 -6.54 12.44 10.49
N ASP A 55 -6.20 13.73 10.40
CA ASP A 55 -7.05 14.83 10.87
C ASP A 55 -8.39 14.91 10.11
N CYS A 56 -8.40 14.48 8.84
CA CYS A 56 -9.61 14.33 8.02
C CYS A 56 -10.39 13.03 8.32
N GLY A 57 -9.90 12.17 9.20
CA GLY A 57 -10.53 10.91 9.58
C GLY A 57 -10.09 9.69 8.76
N ASP A 58 -9.10 9.84 7.87
CA ASP A 58 -8.56 8.72 7.08
C ASP A 58 -7.41 8.00 7.79
N ARG A 59 -7.26 6.71 7.50
CA ARG A 59 -6.05 5.96 7.88
C ARG A 59 -5.00 6.12 6.79
N ALA A 60 -3.86 6.71 7.14
CA ALA A 60 -2.74 6.91 6.22
C ALA A 60 -1.44 6.30 6.75
N PHE A 61 -0.62 5.78 5.83
CA PHE A 61 0.63 5.08 6.11
C PHE A 61 1.70 5.49 5.11
N GLN A 62 2.96 5.52 5.54
CA GLN A 62 4.07 5.58 4.60
C GLN A 62 4.32 4.16 4.06
N ILE A 63 3.89 3.91 2.83
CA ILE A 63 3.92 2.55 2.23
C ILE A 63 5.17 2.26 1.40
N GLY A 64 6.00 3.26 1.10
CA GLY A 64 7.19 3.08 0.28
C GLY A 64 7.80 4.36 -0.24
N ILE A 65 8.64 4.22 -1.27
CA ILE A 65 9.37 5.30 -1.94
C ILE A 65 9.35 5.12 -3.46
N VAL A 66 9.45 6.23 -4.19
CA VAL A 66 9.71 6.23 -5.64
C VAL A 66 11.21 6.28 -5.86
N GLU A 67 11.73 5.39 -6.70
CA GLU A 67 13.15 5.28 -7.01
C GLU A 67 13.35 5.39 -8.52
N LYS A 68 14.55 5.83 -8.94
CA LYS A 68 14.92 5.80 -10.35
C LYS A 68 14.97 4.34 -10.84
N GLY A 69 14.29 4.06 -11.94
CA GLY A 69 14.26 2.71 -12.52
C GLY A 69 13.29 2.62 -13.70
N GLU A 70 12.99 1.39 -14.08
CA GLU A 70 11.97 1.09 -15.10
C GLU A 70 10.56 1.26 -14.55
N ARG A 71 9.57 1.29 -15.45
CA ARG A 71 8.15 1.35 -15.10
C ARG A 71 7.69 0.03 -14.48
N ALA A 72 7.94 -0.14 -13.18
CA ALA A 72 7.58 -1.33 -12.42
C ALA A 72 7.27 -0.99 -10.96
N VAL A 73 6.46 -1.84 -10.32
CA VAL A 73 6.25 -1.84 -8.87
C VAL A 73 7.08 -2.99 -8.28
N ARG A 74 7.91 -2.69 -7.29
CA ARG A 74 8.72 -3.67 -6.56
C ARG A 74 8.29 -3.70 -5.10
N TYR A 75 8.19 -4.90 -4.54
CA TYR A 75 7.86 -5.13 -3.14
C TYR A 75 9.12 -5.56 -2.39
N ALA A 76 9.28 -5.02 -1.18
CA ALA A 76 10.27 -5.44 -0.19
C ALA A 76 9.57 -5.97 1.07
#